data_AF-A0A0K0G450-F1
#
_entry.id   AF-A0A0K0G450-F1
#
_cell.length_a   1.000
_cell.length_b   1.000
_cell.length_c   1.000
_cell.angle_alpha   90.00
_cell.angle_beta   90.00
_cell.angle_gamma   90.00
#
_symmetry.space_group_name_H-M   'P 1'
#
loop_
_entity.id
_entity.type
_entity.pdbx_description
1 polymer ?
#
loop_
_entity_poly.entity_id
_entity_poly.type
_entity_poly.pdbx_seq_one_letter_code
_entity_poly.pdbx_strand_id
1 'polypeptide(L)'
;MGIINLIYLIIHGLGGGYLALYGETYCNKPKLIIFIGSFSVGLWGAYCFTVLILLFNKCLALYNIDMNRIVFNRTNILGWLTIPSIYFLLLLNFTPPLIFSTVNNSWYFYPYTEYPKYQNSIVPRINLFYHLNNYFTVLVPTISLTFYILKSLGKIMANKQTPKLKKIPINHTLIHTIVLTTIISLTSILLIIFHFNNKAIIGIICEIIILTANGAPSLLYLTLNDKMKHDIHTMFHYEPKSKTPIRIFKRKIEAIS
;
A
#
# COMPACT_ATOMS: atom_id res chain seq x y z
N MET A 1 6.47 -2.46 -0.22
CA MET A 1 5.02 -2.43 -0.49
C MET A 1 4.30 -3.60 0.16
N GLY A 2 4.49 -4.84 -0.31
CA GLY A 2 3.74 -6.01 0.19
C GLY A 2 3.83 -6.20 1.71
N ILE A 3 5.02 -6.06 2.29
CA ILE A 3 5.22 -6.15 3.75
C ILE A 3 4.43 -5.06 4.49
N ILE A 4 4.51 -3.79 4.05
CA ILE A 4 3.78 -2.68 4.66
C ILE A 4 2.26 -2.96 4.63
N ASN A 5 1.75 -3.41 3.48
CA ASN A 5 0.34 -3.72 3.29
C ASN A 5 -0.13 -4.89 4.16
N LEU A 6 0.70 -5.94 4.27
CA LEU A 6 0.42 -7.09 5.13
C LEU A 6 0.33 -6.68 6.60
N ILE A 7 1.32 -5.91 7.08
CA ILE A 7 1.33 -5.40 8.46
C ILE A 7 0.12 -4.49 8.70
N TYR A 8 -0.23 -3.64 7.73
CA TYR A 8 -1.42 -2.78 7.82
C TYR A 8 -2.71 -3.60 7.95
N LEU A 9 -2.91 -4.64 7.13
CA LEU A 9 -4.10 -5.50 7.21
C LEU A 9 -4.18 -6.25 8.55
N ILE A 10 -3.05 -6.69 9.10
CA ILE A 10 -3.01 -7.35 10.42
C ILE A 10 -3.36 -6.34 11.52
N ILE A 11 -2.66 -5.20 11.57
CA ILE A 11 -2.85 -4.23 12.65
C ILE A 11 -4.22 -3.56 12.55
N HIS A 12 -4.56 -2.99 11.40
CA HIS A 12 -5.78 -2.23 11.22
C HIS A 12 -7.01 -3.14 11.05
N GLY A 13 -6.91 -4.14 10.17
CA GLY A 13 -8.02 -5.03 9.84
C GLY A 13 -8.33 -6.02 10.95
N LEU A 14 -7.39 -6.91 11.29
CA LEU A 14 -7.61 -7.89 12.36
C LEU A 14 -7.71 -7.22 13.73
N GLY A 15 -6.92 -6.16 13.98
CA GLY A 15 -7.03 -5.39 15.21
C GLY A 15 -8.39 -4.69 15.36
N GLY A 16 -8.90 -4.04 14.31
CA GLY A 16 -10.24 -3.45 14.31
C GLY A 16 -11.33 -4.50 14.49
N GLY A 17 -11.23 -5.63 13.79
CA GLY A 17 -12.16 -6.76 13.94
C GLY A 17 -12.16 -7.34 15.37
N TYR A 18 -10.99 -7.49 15.99
CA TYR A 18 -10.88 -7.90 17.39
C TYR A 18 -11.60 -6.92 18.32
N LEU A 19 -11.34 -5.62 18.19
CA LEU A 19 -11.98 -4.61 19.02
C LEU A 19 -13.52 -4.61 18.85
N ALA A 20 -14.00 -4.80 17.62
CA ALA A 20 -15.43 -4.91 17.31
C ALA A 20 -16.07 -6.15 17.96
N LEU A 21 -15.46 -7.33 17.82
CA LEU A 21 -16.00 -8.59 18.31
C LEU A 21 -16.12 -8.64 19.84
N TYR A 22 -15.15 -8.06 20.55
CA TYR A 22 -15.13 -8.04 22.01
C TYR A 22 -15.72 -6.76 22.61
N GLY A 23 -16.18 -5.81 21.79
CA GLY A 23 -16.74 -4.53 22.26
C GLY A 23 -15.74 -3.67 23.04
N GLU A 24 -14.45 -3.74 22.69
CA GLU A 24 -13.38 -3.07 23.41
C GLU A 24 -13.32 -1.57 23.11
N THR A 25 -13.52 -0.75 24.14
CA THR A 25 -13.51 0.71 24.02
C THR A 25 -12.15 1.30 24.42
N TYR A 26 -11.93 2.57 24.07
CA TYR A 26 -10.77 3.32 24.51
C TYR A 26 -10.60 3.32 26.03
N CYS A 27 -11.71 3.33 26.79
CA CYS A 27 -11.69 3.30 28.25
C CYS A 27 -11.17 1.97 28.82
N ASN A 28 -11.41 0.86 28.12
CA ASN A 28 -10.97 -0.48 28.57
C ASN A 28 -9.52 -0.76 28.19
N LYS A 29 -9.13 -0.48 26.94
CA LYS A 29 -7.82 -0.82 26.38
C LYS A 29 -7.16 0.37 25.66
N PRO A 30 -6.88 1.49 26.35
CA PRO A 30 -6.39 2.72 25.71
C PRO A 30 -5.06 2.52 25.00
N LYS A 31 -4.11 1.81 25.64
CA LYS A 31 -2.78 1.56 25.06
C LYS A 31 -2.85 0.77 23.76
N LEU A 32 -3.72 -0.24 23.70
CA LEU A 32 -3.89 -1.09 22.52
C LEU A 32 -4.53 -0.30 21.38
N ILE A 33 -5.59 0.48 21.67
CA ILE A 33 -6.29 1.28 20.65
C ILE A 33 -5.40 2.38 20.10
N ILE A 34 -4.64 3.09 20.94
CA ILE A 34 -3.66 4.09 20.49
C ILE A 34 -2.59 3.42 19.63
N PHE A 35 -2.08 2.26 20.04
CA PHE A 35 -1.06 1.54 19.28
C PHE A 35 -1.58 1.18 17.88
N ILE A 36 -2.74 0.51 17.79
CA ILE A 36 -3.34 0.12 16.51
C ILE A 36 -3.63 1.36 15.66
N GLY A 37 -4.24 2.39 16.27
CA GLY A 37 -4.60 3.63 15.59
C GLY A 37 -3.41 4.38 15.02
N SER A 38 -2.35 4.55 15.80
CA SER A 38 -1.12 5.26 15.36
C SER A 38 -0.42 4.50 14.23
N PHE A 39 -0.26 3.18 14.38
CA PHE A 39 0.36 2.35 13.36
C PHE A 39 -0.47 2.32 12.08
N SER A 40 -1.80 2.30 12.19
CA SER A 40 -2.71 2.33 11.03
C SER A 40 -2.51 3.59 10.20
N VAL A 41 -2.45 4.76 10.85
CA VAL A 41 -2.22 6.05 10.17
C VAL A 41 -0.84 6.07 9.49
N GLY A 42 0.21 5.67 10.21
CA GLY A 42 1.55 5.65 9.67
C GLY A 42 1.70 4.68 8.49
N LEU A 43 1.21 3.45 8.63
CA LEU A 43 1.31 2.40 7.62
C LEU A 43 0.51 2.76 6.37
N TRP A 44 -0.67 3.37 6.53
CA TRP A 44 -1.47 3.90 5.42
C TRP A 44 -0.67 4.93 4.62
N GLY A 45 -0.09 5.92 5.30
CA GLY A 45 0.73 6.94 4.63
C GLY A 45 1.95 6.35 3.92
N ALA A 46 2.68 5.44 4.57
CA ALA A 46 3.83 4.78 3.96
C ALA A 46 3.45 3.92 2.74
N TYR A 47 2.30 3.27 2.81
CA TYR A 47 1.74 2.51 1.70
C TYR A 47 1.42 3.42 0.51
N CYS A 48 0.73 4.55 0.73
CA CYS A 48 0.45 5.56 -0.29
C CYS A 48 1.74 6.04 -0.98
N PHE A 49 2.75 6.45 -0.22
CA PHE A 49 4.03 6.90 -0.78
C PHE A 49 4.74 5.80 -1.60
N THR A 50 4.68 4.56 -1.14
CA THR A 50 5.26 3.43 -1.89
C THR A 50 4.58 3.26 -3.25
N VAL A 51 3.25 3.41 -3.32
CA VAL A 51 2.50 3.34 -4.58
C VAL A 51 2.84 4.52 -5.49
N LEU A 52 2.97 5.73 -4.94
CA LEU A 52 3.36 6.92 -5.72
C LEU A 52 4.77 6.78 -6.30
N ILE A 53 5.73 6.25 -5.54
CA ILE A 53 7.09 5.97 -6.04
C ILE A 53 7.06 4.93 -7.17
N LEU A 54 6.24 3.88 -7.03
CA LEU A 54 6.08 2.88 -8.08
C LEU A 54 5.48 3.50 -9.36
N LEU A 55 4.46 4.34 -9.22
CA LEU A 55 3.89 5.08 -10.35
C LEU A 55 4.94 5.97 -11.00
N PHE A 56 5.70 6.74 -10.21
CA PHE A 56 6.75 7.61 -10.71
C PHE A 56 7.82 6.82 -11.49
N ASN A 57 8.24 5.66 -10.97
CA ASN A 57 9.14 4.75 -11.66
C ASN A 57 8.58 4.33 -13.04
N LYS A 58 7.30 3.96 -13.12
CA LYS A 58 6.67 3.55 -14.39
C LYS A 58 6.51 4.72 -15.35
N CYS A 59 6.08 5.88 -14.88
CA CYS A 59 5.96 7.08 -15.69
C CYS A 59 7.31 7.53 -16.24
N LEU A 60 8.37 7.49 -15.43
CA LEU A 60 9.71 7.85 -15.86
C LEU A 60 10.25 6.87 -16.90
N ALA A 61 10.06 5.56 -16.72
CA ALA A 61 10.44 4.55 -17.71
C ALA A 61 9.73 4.74 -19.07
N LEU A 62 8.48 5.20 -19.07
CA LEU A 62 7.72 5.52 -20.28
C LEU A 62 8.14 6.85 -20.92
N TYR A 63 8.62 7.80 -20.11
CA TYR A 63 9.09 9.09 -20.57
C TYR A 63 10.50 8.98 -21.18
N ASN A 64 11.45 8.44 -20.41
CA ASN A 64 12.84 8.25 -20.80
C ASN A 64 13.47 7.11 -19.97
N ILE A 65 13.83 6.02 -20.66
CA ILE A 65 14.39 4.82 -20.02
C ILE A 65 15.77 5.06 -19.39
N ASP A 66 16.59 5.94 -19.97
CA ASP A 66 17.93 6.23 -19.46
C ASP A 66 17.86 7.05 -18.18
N MET A 67 16.97 8.04 -18.13
CA MET A 67 16.68 8.76 -16.89
C MET A 67 16.13 7.83 -15.81
N ASN A 68 15.23 6.91 -16.17
CA ASN A 68 14.71 5.92 -15.22
C ASN A 68 15.82 5.06 -14.62
N ARG A 69 16.77 4.60 -15.45
CA ARG A 69 17.92 3.81 -14.98
C ARG A 69 18.84 4.60 -14.05
N ILE A 70 19.05 5.89 -14.31
CA ILE A 70 19.85 6.76 -13.43
C ILE A 70 19.15 6.97 -12.09
N VAL A 71 17.87 7.34 -12.12
CA VAL A 71 17.08 7.66 -10.91
C VAL A 71 16.81 6.43 -10.05
N PHE A 72 16.53 5.28 -10.66
CA PHE A 72 16.20 4.02 -9.99
C PHE A 72 17.32 2.98 -10.08
N ASN A 73 18.58 3.41 -10.19
CA ASN A 73 19.72 2.51 -10.10
C ASN A 73 19.74 1.79 -8.72
N ARG A 74 20.44 0.65 -8.65
CA ARG A 74 20.45 -0.25 -7.48
C ARG A 74 20.83 0.44 -6.16
N THR A 75 21.69 1.45 -6.17
CA THR A 75 22.05 2.23 -4.98
C THR A 75 20.98 3.27 -4.63
N ASN A 76 20.40 3.93 -5.63
CA ASN A 76 19.40 4.97 -5.46
C ASN A 76 18.06 4.42 -4.98
N ILE A 77 17.73 3.16 -5.31
CA ILE A 77 16.48 2.52 -4.88
C ILE A 77 16.39 2.38 -3.35
N LEU A 78 17.52 2.20 -2.65
CA LEU A 78 17.54 2.19 -1.19
C LEU A 78 17.13 3.55 -0.64
N GLY A 79 17.61 4.64 -1.24
CA GLY A 79 17.18 6.00 -0.91
C GLY A 79 15.68 6.24 -1.19
N TRP A 80 15.13 5.66 -2.25
CA TRP A 80 13.68 5.72 -2.48
C TRP A 80 12.87 4.94 -1.43
N LEU A 81 13.41 3.84 -0.88
CA LEU A 81 12.77 3.05 0.17
C LEU A 81 12.84 3.69 1.55
N THR A 82 13.78 4.60 1.80
CA THR A 82 13.82 5.34 3.06
C THR A 82 12.69 6.36 3.16
N ILE A 83 12.20 6.92 2.04
CA ILE A 83 11.13 7.93 2.03
C ILE A 83 9.85 7.42 2.72
N PRO A 84 9.24 6.26 2.33
CA PRO A 84 8.09 5.72 3.04
C PRO A 84 8.36 5.41 4.52
N SER A 85 9.60 5.02 4.85
CA SER A 85 9.99 4.65 6.22
C SER A 85 10.08 5.89 7.12
N ILE A 86 10.66 6.98 6.62
CA ILE A 86 10.69 8.27 7.32
C ILE A 86 9.27 8.80 7.47
N TYR A 87 8.47 8.74 6.41
CA TYR A 87 7.09 9.21 6.45
C TYR A 87 6.22 8.42 7.44
N PHE A 88 6.40 7.09 7.51
CA PHE A 88 5.80 6.24 8.53
C PHE A 88 6.12 6.76 9.94
N LEU A 89 7.41 6.98 10.24
CA LEU A 89 7.85 7.44 11.56
C LEU A 89 7.31 8.83 11.88
N LEU A 90 7.25 9.72 10.89
CA LEU A 90 6.70 11.06 11.06
C LEU A 90 5.21 11.00 11.45
N LEU A 91 4.41 10.23 10.71
CA LEU A 91 2.99 10.08 11.01
C LEU A 91 2.75 9.37 12.34
N LEU A 92 3.53 8.32 12.63
CA LEU A 92 3.40 7.54 13.86
C LEU A 92 3.60 8.39 15.13
N ASN A 93 4.56 9.32 15.12
CA ASN A 93 4.96 10.07 16.31
C ASN A 93 4.33 11.47 16.38
N PHE A 94 4.04 12.10 15.25
CA PHE A 94 3.66 13.52 15.20
C PHE A 94 2.22 13.76 14.75
N THR A 95 1.41 12.71 14.56
CA THR A 95 0.00 12.89 14.19
C THR A 95 -0.95 12.18 15.15
N PRO A 96 -2.16 12.73 15.37
CA PRO A 96 -3.14 12.09 16.25
C PRO A 96 -3.49 10.67 15.78
N PRO A 97 -3.60 9.70 16.71
CA PRO A 97 -4.01 8.36 16.37
C PRO A 97 -5.48 8.30 15.94
N LEU A 98 -5.82 7.26 15.19
CA LEU A 98 -7.21 6.85 15.05
C LEU A 98 -7.69 6.17 16.34
N ILE A 99 -8.90 6.51 16.77
CA ILE A 99 -9.57 5.91 17.92
C ILE A 99 -10.73 5.07 17.41
N PHE A 100 -10.76 3.80 17.82
CA PHE A 100 -11.82 2.89 17.42
C PHE A 100 -13.09 3.16 18.23
N SER A 101 -14.20 3.29 17.52
CA SER A 101 -15.55 3.39 18.09
C SER A 101 -16.23 2.04 17.94
N THR A 102 -16.55 1.39 19.04
CA THR A 102 -17.27 0.11 19.03
C THR A 102 -18.75 0.28 18.71
N VAL A 103 -19.33 1.44 19.02
CA VAL A 103 -20.72 1.74 18.67
C VAL A 103 -20.87 1.89 17.15
N ASN A 104 -19.90 2.54 16.50
CA ASN A 104 -19.94 2.76 15.06
C ASN A 104 -19.15 1.72 14.25
N ASN A 105 -18.43 0.81 14.93
CA ASN A 105 -17.56 -0.20 14.33
C ASN A 105 -16.57 0.35 13.29
N SER A 106 -15.96 1.50 13.56
CA SER A 106 -15.03 2.16 12.63
C SER A 106 -14.02 3.07 13.37
N TRP A 107 -12.99 3.50 12.65
CA TRP A 107 -11.89 4.31 13.16
C TRP A 107 -12.10 5.81 12.92
N TYR A 108 -11.88 6.62 13.94
CA TYR A 108 -12.11 8.07 13.89
C TYR A 108 -10.94 8.86 14.50
N PHE A 109 -10.61 10.02 13.93
CA PHE A 109 -9.69 10.96 14.60
C PHE A 109 -10.34 11.68 15.79
N TYR A 110 -11.66 11.83 15.76
CA TYR A 110 -12.42 12.43 16.84
C TYR A 110 -12.90 11.34 17.82
N PRO A 111 -12.41 11.30 19.07
CA PRO A 111 -12.75 10.22 20.00
C PRO A 111 -14.18 10.30 20.55
N TYR A 112 -14.83 11.47 20.47
CA TYR A 112 -16.15 11.70 21.07
C TYR A 112 -17.30 11.61 20.06
N THR A 113 -17.13 10.85 18.98
CA THR A 113 -18.16 10.65 17.95
C THR A 113 -19.48 10.13 18.51
N GLU A 114 -19.41 9.37 19.60
CA GLU A 114 -20.54 8.73 20.27
C GLU A 114 -21.21 9.62 21.34
N TYR A 115 -20.63 10.79 21.67
CA TYR A 115 -21.06 11.60 22.81
C TYR A 115 -21.54 12.99 22.37
N PRO A 116 -22.87 13.21 22.21
CA PRO A 116 -23.43 14.48 21.75
C PRO A 116 -23.03 15.67 22.60
N LYS A 117 -22.88 15.46 23.92
CA LYS A 117 -22.47 16.48 24.89
C LYS A 117 -21.12 17.13 24.55
N TYR A 118 -20.24 16.42 23.85
CA TYR A 118 -18.91 16.90 23.50
C TYR A 118 -18.80 17.38 22.05
N GLN A 119 -19.88 17.42 21.25
CA GLN A 119 -19.81 17.78 19.82
C GLN A 119 -19.24 19.19 19.52
N ASN A 120 -19.28 20.09 20.51
CA ASN A 120 -18.71 21.45 20.44
C ASN A 120 -17.32 21.55 21.10
N SER A 121 -16.64 20.43 21.35
CA SER A 121 -15.29 20.47 21.91
C SER A 121 -14.27 21.06 20.92
N ILE A 122 -13.18 21.61 21.46
CA ILE A 122 -12.08 22.22 20.69
C ILE A 122 -11.21 21.13 20.02
N VAL A 123 -11.49 19.84 20.27
CA VAL A 123 -10.68 18.74 19.75
C VAL A 123 -10.87 18.64 18.23
N PRO A 124 -9.77 18.68 17.44
CA PRO A 124 -9.85 18.65 15.99
C PRO A 124 -10.47 17.34 15.51
N ARG A 125 -11.49 17.46 14.65
CA ARG A 125 -12.19 16.31 14.07
C ARG A 125 -11.42 15.64 12.93
N ILE A 126 -10.48 16.38 12.35
CA ILE A 126 -9.72 15.99 11.17
C ILE A 126 -8.23 15.96 11.51
N ASN A 127 -7.51 15.01 10.92
CA ASN A 127 -6.06 14.99 10.93
C ASN A 127 -5.57 15.57 9.60
N LEU A 128 -5.00 16.78 9.65
CA LEU A 128 -4.56 17.52 8.47
C LEU A 128 -3.58 16.71 7.61
N PHE A 129 -2.57 16.09 8.22
CA PHE A 129 -1.57 15.29 7.49
C PHE A 129 -2.20 14.07 6.81
N TYR A 130 -3.14 13.41 7.48
CA TYR A 130 -3.88 12.29 6.90
C TYR A 130 -4.74 12.72 5.71
N HIS A 131 -5.44 13.85 5.81
CA HIS A 131 -6.21 14.40 4.69
C HIS A 131 -5.31 14.82 3.53
N LEU A 132 -4.23 15.55 3.79
CA LEU A 132 -3.25 15.93 2.77
C LEU A 132 -2.70 14.69 2.06
N ASN A 133 -2.33 13.64 2.80
CA ASN A 133 -1.90 12.37 2.23
C ASN A 133 -2.93 11.81 1.23
N ASN A 134 -4.21 11.80 1.61
CA ASN A 134 -5.27 11.31 0.74
C ASN A 134 -5.49 12.21 -0.47
N TYR A 135 -5.44 13.54 -0.33
CA TYR A 135 -5.49 14.46 -1.47
C TYR A 135 -4.32 14.24 -2.44
N PHE A 136 -3.09 14.14 -1.95
CA PHE A 136 -1.92 13.85 -2.77
C PHE A 136 -2.05 12.51 -3.50
N THR A 137 -2.55 11.48 -2.79
CA THR A 137 -2.76 10.14 -3.35
C THR A 137 -3.81 10.12 -4.46
N VAL A 138 -4.75 11.07 -4.49
CA VAL A 138 -5.71 11.22 -5.59
C VAL A 138 -5.13 12.07 -6.72
N LEU A 139 -4.53 13.22 -6.40
CA LEU A 139 -4.09 14.20 -7.39
C LEU A 139 -2.93 13.68 -8.25
N VAL A 140 -1.89 13.11 -7.61
CA VAL A 140 -0.67 12.70 -8.32
C VAL A 140 -0.96 11.61 -9.37
N PRO A 141 -1.67 10.51 -9.05
CA PRO A 141 -2.03 9.51 -10.04
C PRO A 141 -2.93 10.04 -11.13
N THR A 142 -3.95 10.84 -10.78
CA THR A 142 -4.90 11.39 -11.76
C THR A 142 -4.19 12.27 -12.79
N ILE A 143 -3.31 13.17 -12.35
CA ILE A 143 -2.52 14.03 -13.24
C ILE A 143 -1.58 13.18 -14.11
N SER A 144 -0.87 12.23 -13.50
CA SER A 144 0.10 11.38 -14.20
C SER A 144 -0.54 10.52 -15.29
N LEU A 145 -1.69 9.90 -15.00
CA LEU A 145 -2.44 9.08 -15.94
C LEU A 145 -3.08 9.94 -17.05
N THR A 146 -3.65 11.09 -16.70
CA THR A 146 -4.22 12.03 -17.68
C THR A 146 -3.14 12.50 -18.65
N PHE A 147 -1.97 12.92 -18.16
CA PHE A 147 -0.83 13.31 -19.00
C PHE A 147 -0.40 12.17 -19.93
N TYR A 148 -0.34 10.94 -19.42
CA TYR A 148 -0.01 9.76 -20.23
C TYR A 148 -1.01 9.52 -21.36
N ILE A 149 -2.31 9.62 -21.08
CA ILE A 149 -3.39 9.46 -22.06
C ILE A 149 -3.34 10.57 -23.11
N LEU A 150 -3.19 11.83 -22.70
CA LEU A 150 -3.10 12.96 -23.64
C LEU A 150 -1.88 12.82 -24.57
N LYS A 151 -0.72 12.39 -24.04
CA LYS A 151 0.48 12.14 -24.84
C LYS A 151 0.29 10.98 -25.82
N SER A 152 -0.40 9.91 -25.43
CA SER A 152 -0.66 8.77 -26.32
C SER A 152 -1.64 9.15 -27.44
N LEU A 153 -2.71 9.87 -27.12
CA LEU A 153 -3.66 10.41 -28.09
C LEU A 153 -3.00 11.38 -29.06
N GLY A 154 -2.18 12.32 -28.56
CA GLY A 154 -1.44 13.28 -29.40
C GLY A 154 -0.54 12.60 -30.43
N LYS A 155 0.13 11.50 -30.05
CA LYS A 155 0.94 10.70 -31.00
C LYS A 155 0.08 10.02 -32.06
N ILE A 156 -1.10 9.53 -31.70
CA ILE A 156 -2.04 8.91 -32.64
C ILE A 156 -2.56 9.96 -33.63
N MET A 157 -2.97 11.14 -33.15
CA MET A 157 -3.49 12.21 -33.99
C MET A 157 -2.43 12.84 -34.90
N ALA A 158 -1.18 12.94 -34.45
CA ALA A 158 -0.07 13.47 -35.25
C ALA A 158 0.36 12.53 -36.39
N ASN A 159 0.22 11.21 -36.22
CA ASN A 159 0.46 10.23 -37.28
C ASN A 159 -0.84 9.99 -38.07
N LYS A 160 -1.07 10.74 -39.16
CA LYS A 160 -2.15 10.47 -40.14
C LYS A 160 -2.01 9.13 -40.90
N GLN A 161 -0.94 8.36 -40.66
CA GLN A 161 -0.80 6.99 -41.15
C GLN A 161 -1.21 6.02 -40.05
N THR A 162 -1.99 5.00 -40.42
CA THR A 162 -2.32 3.87 -39.53
C THR A 162 -1.07 3.50 -38.74
N PRO A 163 -1.05 3.70 -37.41
CA PRO A 163 0.15 3.44 -36.66
C PRO A 163 0.43 1.96 -36.87
N LYS A 164 1.56 1.63 -37.51
CA LYS A 164 2.20 0.34 -37.21
C LYS A 164 2.35 0.39 -35.70
N LEU A 165 1.42 -0.25 -34.99
CA LEU A 165 1.42 -0.39 -33.55
C LEU A 165 2.75 -1.06 -33.26
N LYS A 166 3.81 -0.28 -33.03
CA LYS A 166 4.95 -0.73 -32.27
C LYS A 166 4.27 -1.16 -30.99
N LYS A 167 4.12 -2.47 -30.80
CA LYS A 167 3.67 -3.06 -29.55
C LYS A 167 4.60 -2.46 -28.51
N ILE A 168 4.17 -1.37 -27.87
CA ILE A 168 4.74 -0.98 -26.60
C ILE A 168 4.46 -2.23 -25.79
N PRO A 169 5.49 -2.96 -25.32
CA PRO A 169 5.23 -4.11 -24.50
C PRO A 169 4.55 -3.56 -23.25
N ILE A 170 3.22 -3.64 -23.23
CA ILE A 170 2.42 -3.34 -22.05
C ILE A 170 2.79 -4.46 -21.10
N ASN A 171 3.86 -4.23 -20.34
CA ASN A 171 4.33 -5.19 -19.38
C ASN A 171 3.22 -5.33 -18.33
N HIS A 172 2.90 -6.56 -17.93
CA HIS A 172 1.94 -6.84 -16.86
C HIS A 172 2.16 -5.96 -15.61
N THR A 173 3.41 -5.56 -15.37
CA THR A 173 3.78 -4.62 -14.28
C THR A 173 3.20 -3.21 -14.41
N LEU A 174 3.00 -2.70 -15.63
CA LEU A 174 2.39 -1.38 -15.85
C LEU A 174 0.89 -1.44 -15.59
N ILE A 175 0.18 -2.43 -16.15
CA ILE A 175 -1.24 -2.65 -15.90
C ILE A 175 -1.50 -2.79 -14.41
N HIS A 176 -0.71 -3.63 -13.73
CA HIS A 176 -0.79 -3.82 -12.29
C HIS A 176 -0.62 -2.48 -11.53
N THR A 177 0.34 -1.65 -11.93
CA THR A 177 0.56 -0.34 -11.31
C THR A 177 -0.65 0.59 -11.50
N ILE A 178 -1.22 0.64 -12.71
CA ILE A 178 -2.40 1.47 -13.01
C ILE A 178 -3.59 1.03 -12.15
N VAL A 179 -3.92 -0.27 -12.17
CA VAL A 179 -5.03 -0.84 -11.38
C VAL A 179 -4.87 -0.49 -9.90
N LEU A 180 -3.67 -0.70 -9.37
CA LEU A 180 -3.33 -0.40 -7.98
C LEU A 180 -3.49 1.09 -7.64
N THR A 181 -3.01 1.98 -8.51
CA THR A 181 -3.14 3.44 -8.31
C THR A 181 -4.58 3.94 -8.41
N THR A 182 -5.41 3.28 -9.22
CA THR A 182 -6.84 3.60 -9.30
C THR A 182 -7.57 3.17 -8.03
N ILE A 183 -7.30 1.95 -7.56
CA ILE A 183 -7.87 1.44 -6.31
C ILE A 183 -7.51 2.36 -5.13
N ILE A 184 -6.23 2.69 -4.96
CA ILE A 184 -5.81 3.53 -3.83
C ILE A 184 -6.36 4.97 -3.92
N SER A 185 -6.51 5.52 -5.13
CA SER A 185 -7.14 6.82 -5.34
C SER A 185 -8.61 6.79 -4.91
N LEU A 186 -9.36 5.76 -5.34
CA LEU A 186 -10.77 5.61 -4.97
C LEU A 186 -10.94 5.44 -3.46
N THR A 187 -10.10 4.61 -2.83
CA THR A 187 -10.07 4.44 -1.37
C THR A 187 -9.77 5.77 -0.65
N SER A 188 -8.82 6.56 -1.18
CA SER A 188 -8.48 7.87 -0.61
C SER A 188 -9.64 8.87 -0.68
N ILE A 189 -10.41 8.87 -1.77
CA ILE A 189 -11.62 9.70 -1.91
C ILE A 189 -12.66 9.30 -0.85
N LEU A 190 -12.92 7.99 -0.70
CA LEU A 190 -13.88 7.49 0.29
C LEU A 190 -13.47 7.84 1.72
N LEU A 191 -12.18 7.73 2.05
CA LEU A 191 -11.64 8.14 3.33
C LEU A 191 -11.84 9.62 3.63
N ILE A 192 -11.66 10.50 2.63
CA ILE A 192 -11.94 11.93 2.77
C ILE A 192 -13.44 12.13 3.07
N ILE A 193 -14.32 11.55 2.27
CA ILE A 193 -15.79 11.66 2.45
C ILE A 193 -16.21 11.15 3.84
N PHE A 194 -15.67 10.02 4.27
CA PHE A 194 -15.96 9.42 5.57
C PHE A 194 -15.60 10.35 6.72
N HIS A 195 -14.36 10.87 6.75
CA HIS A 195 -13.89 11.71 7.85
C HIS A 195 -14.58 13.08 7.92
N PHE A 196 -15.13 13.58 6.80
CA PHE A 196 -15.98 14.78 6.82
C PHE A 196 -17.41 14.50 7.29
N ASN A 197 -18.00 13.37 6.91
CA ASN A 197 -19.40 13.07 7.23
C ASN A 197 -19.59 12.46 8.62
N ASN A 198 -18.59 11.72 9.12
CA ASN A 198 -18.57 11.13 10.45
C ASN A 198 -19.78 10.22 10.78
N LYS A 199 -20.44 9.65 9.74
CA LYS A 199 -21.59 8.75 9.88
C LYS A 199 -21.14 7.30 10.00
N ALA A 200 -21.70 6.56 10.94
CA ALA A 200 -21.36 5.15 11.20
C ALA A 200 -21.47 4.25 9.97
N ILE A 201 -22.58 4.33 9.23
CA ILE A 201 -22.82 3.52 8.03
C ILE A 201 -21.72 3.74 6.97
N ILE A 202 -21.32 5.00 6.77
CA ILE A 202 -20.25 5.35 5.82
C ILE A 202 -18.91 4.80 6.30
N GLY A 203 -18.66 4.83 7.62
CA GLY A 203 -17.46 4.25 8.24
C GLY A 203 -17.34 2.75 7.97
N ILE A 204 -18.36 1.97 8.29
CA ILE A 204 -18.37 0.51 8.07
C ILE A 204 -18.13 0.17 6.59
N ILE A 205 -18.81 0.86 5.68
CA ILE A 205 -18.61 0.67 4.23
C ILE A 205 -17.16 1.00 3.84
N CYS A 206 -16.61 2.08 4.39
CA CYS A 206 -15.22 2.47 4.16
C CYS A 206 -14.23 1.42 4.65
N GLU A 207 -14.43 0.85 5.84
CA GLU A 207 -13.60 -0.25 6.39
C GLU A 207 -13.59 -1.47 5.46
N ILE A 208 -14.78 -1.91 5.02
CA ILE A 208 -14.92 -3.06 4.11
C ILE A 208 -14.19 -2.80 2.79
N ILE A 209 -14.37 -1.61 2.22
CA ILE A 209 -13.72 -1.23 0.97
C ILE A 209 -12.21 -1.15 1.15
N ILE A 210 -11.70 -0.55 2.23
CA ILE A 210 -10.26 -0.48 2.52
C ILE A 210 -9.66 -1.88 2.60
N LEU A 211 -10.25 -2.78 3.39
CA LEU A 211 -9.71 -4.13 3.58
C LEU A 211 -9.72 -4.91 2.27
N THR A 212 -10.79 -4.81 1.50
CA THR A 212 -10.92 -5.49 0.20
C THR A 212 -9.95 -4.90 -0.83
N ALA A 213 -9.85 -3.57 -0.91
CA ALA A 213 -8.98 -2.84 -1.82
C ALA A 213 -7.49 -3.12 -1.57
N ASN A 214 -7.10 -3.30 -0.31
CA ASN A 214 -5.72 -3.60 0.07
C ASN A 214 -5.41 -5.11 -0.01
N GLY A 215 -6.41 -5.99 0.19
CA GLY A 215 -6.25 -7.44 0.01
C GLY A 215 -6.21 -7.89 -1.46
N ALA A 216 -7.05 -7.29 -2.32
CA ALA A 216 -7.25 -7.74 -3.70
C ALA A 216 -5.99 -7.72 -4.59
N PRO A 217 -5.10 -6.71 -4.54
CA PRO A 217 -3.87 -6.71 -5.34
C PRO A 217 -2.93 -7.89 -5.02
N SER A 218 -2.88 -8.29 -3.76
CA SER A 218 -2.07 -9.43 -3.31
C SER A 218 -2.61 -10.76 -3.90
N LEU A 219 -3.93 -10.92 -3.91
CA LEU A 219 -4.62 -12.06 -4.53
C LEU A 219 -4.47 -12.05 -6.06
N LEU A 220 -4.62 -10.89 -6.70
CA LEU A 220 -4.42 -10.74 -8.14
C LEU A 220 -2.99 -11.04 -8.55
N TYR A 221 -1.99 -10.62 -7.76
CA TYR A 221 -0.60 -10.91 -8.05
C TYR A 221 -0.29 -12.41 -7.96
N LEU A 222 -0.87 -13.12 -6.98
CA LEU A 222 -0.79 -14.58 -6.86
C LEU A 222 -1.48 -15.32 -8.00
N THR A 223 -2.63 -14.85 -8.46
CA THR A 223 -3.41 -15.53 -9.51
C THR A 223 -2.92 -15.23 -10.92
N LEU A 224 -2.25 -14.10 -11.17
CA LEU A 224 -1.85 -13.67 -12.52
C LEU A 224 -0.36 -13.87 -12.84
N ASN A 225 0.49 -14.20 -11.86
CA ASN A 225 1.93 -14.38 -12.08
C ASN A 225 2.32 -15.86 -12.06
N ASP A 226 2.31 -16.49 -13.24
CA ASP A 226 2.63 -17.92 -13.38
C ASP A 226 4.06 -18.26 -12.96
N LYS A 227 5.00 -17.33 -13.13
CA LYS A 227 6.37 -17.48 -12.61
C LYS A 227 6.38 -17.57 -11.09
N MET A 228 5.62 -16.71 -10.41
CA MET A 228 5.55 -16.74 -8.96
C MET A 228 4.79 -17.98 -8.45
N LYS A 229 3.74 -18.43 -9.14
CA LYS A 229 3.09 -19.73 -8.81
C LYS A 229 4.08 -20.88 -8.92
N HIS A 230 4.91 -20.88 -9.96
CA HIS A 230 5.97 -21.88 -10.14
C HIS A 230 7.05 -21.78 -9.06
N ASP A 231 7.50 -20.57 -8.71
CA ASP A 231 8.48 -20.32 -7.65
C ASP A 231 7.93 -20.76 -6.26
N ILE A 232 6.66 -20.48 -5.97
CA ILE A 232 5.99 -20.93 -4.74
C ILE A 232 5.83 -22.45 -4.73
N HIS A 233 5.36 -23.05 -5.82
CA HIS A 233 5.24 -24.49 -5.96
C HIS A 233 6.60 -25.19 -5.77
N THR A 234 7.67 -24.64 -6.34
CA THR A 234 9.03 -25.18 -6.18
C THR A 234 9.59 -24.96 -4.78
N MET A 235 9.17 -23.92 -4.04
CA MET A 235 9.48 -23.77 -2.61
C MET A 235 8.77 -24.82 -1.73
N PHE A 236 7.50 -25.09 -1.98
CA PHE A 236 6.75 -26.13 -1.23
C PHE A 236 7.18 -27.56 -1.60
N HIS A 237 7.58 -27.78 -2.85
CA HIS A 237 8.16 -29.04 -3.32
C HIS A 237 9.69 -29.01 -3.37
N TYR A 238 10.31 -28.14 -2.57
CA TYR A 238 11.77 -28.09 -2.45
C TYR A 238 12.24 -29.33 -1.70
N GLU A 239 12.64 -30.36 -2.44
CA GLU A 239 13.53 -31.38 -1.89
C GLU A 239 14.94 -30.80 -1.83
N PRO A 240 15.56 -30.66 -0.64
CA PRO A 240 16.94 -30.23 -0.55
C PRO A 240 17.80 -31.26 -1.29
N LYS A 241 18.39 -30.84 -2.43
CA LYS A 241 19.45 -31.63 -3.05
C LYS A 241 20.59 -31.68 -2.05
N SER A 242 20.74 -32.81 -1.37
CA SER A 242 21.91 -33.14 -0.55
C SER A 242 23.15 -33.20 -1.46
N LYS A 243 23.72 -32.03 -1.74
CA LYS A 243 25.06 -31.90 -2.29
C LYS A 243 26.02 -31.54 -1.18
N THR A 244 26.13 -32.41 -0.19
CA THR A 244 27.42 -32.59 0.49
C THR A 244 28.28 -33.46 -0.43
N PRO A 245 29.37 -32.96 -1.01
CA PRO A 245 30.34 -33.82 -1.67
C PRO A 245 31.15 -34.55 -0.58
N ILE A 246 30.57 -35.58 0.03
CA ILE A 246 31.26 -36.49 0.96
C ILE A 246 32.47 -37.17 0.27
N ARG A 247 32.53 -37.16 -1.06
CA ARG A 247 33.64 -37.70 -1.86
C ARG A 247 34.99 -36.99 -1.69
N ILE A 248 35.04 -35.75 -1.18
CA ILE A 248 36.33 -35.04 -1.00
C ILE A 248 37.04 -35.48 0.29
N PHE A 249 36.30 -35.94 1.31
CA PHE A 249 36.92 -36.34 2.58
C PHE A 249 37.48 -37.77 2.56
N LYS A 250 36.87 -38.68 1.79
CA LYS A 250 37.32 -40.08 1.71
C LYS A 250 38.67 -40.25 1.01
N ARG A 251 38.94 -39.44 -0.03
CA ARG A 251 40.25 -39.45 -0.74
C ARG A 251 41.41 -38.90 0.08
N LYS A 252 41.16 -38.13 1.15
CA LYS A 252 42.21 -37.56 2.00
C LYS A 252 42.62 -38.48 3.17
N ILE A 253 41.79 -39.45 3.51
CA ILE A 253 42.08 -40.44 4.56
C ILE A 253 42.82 -41.65 3.97
N GLU A 254 42.46 -42.08 2.76
CA GLU A 254 43.17 -43.18 2.04
C GLU A 254 44.56 -42.77 1.52
N ALA A 255 44.93 -41.48 1.60
CA ALA A 255 46.27 -40.99 1.25
C ALA A 255 47.19 -40.83 2.48
N ILE A 256 46.71 -41.14 3.69
CA ILE A 256 47.45 -41.01 4.97
C ILE A 256 47.55 -42.37 5.70
N SER A 257 46.94 -43.44 5.16
CA SER A 257 47.12 -44.84 5.60
C SER A 257 48.04 -45.60 4.65
#